data_AF-T4ZZI2-F1
#
_entry.id   AF-T4ZZI2-F1
#
_cell.length_a   1.000
_cell.length_b   1.000
_cell.length_c   1.000
_cell.angle_alpha   90.00
_cell.angle_beta   90.00
_cell.angle_gamma   90.00
#
_symmetry.space_group_name_H-M   'P 1'
#
loop_
_entity.id
_entity.type
_entity.pdbx_description
1 polymer ?
#
loop_
_entity_poly.entity_id
_entity_poly.type
_entity_poly.pdbx_seq_one_letter_code
_entity_poly.pdbx_strand_id
1 'polypeptide(L)'
;MSHTPEAIDAGSSSSNPANPPPIMSTLDIMRTKLDQARRVSAELQIAYQERKSQVEPEVEPDQEKPVPDRAASLELAELGIKLATQQKAQILIEREVAAEIFLAEEKRRRMAD
;
A
#
# COMPACT_ATOMS: atom_id res chain seq x y z
N MET A 1 47.63 46.64 -19.75
CA MET A 1 46.66 46.35 -20.82
C MET A 1 45.99 45.03 -20.44
N SER A 2 44.96 45.10 -19.59
CA SER A 2 43.53 45.02 -19.95
C SER A 2 43.06 43.56 -20.09
N HIS A 3 42.74 42.91 -18.97
CA HIS A 3 42.00 41.65 -18.93
C HIS A 3 40.58 41.92 -18.42
N THR A 4 39.64 42.12 -19.36
CA THR A 4 38.23 41.73 -19.23
C THR A 4 37.66 41.64 -20.64
N PRO A 5 37.05 40.50 -20.97
CA PRO A 5 35.60 40.44 -21.16
C PRO A 5 35.04 39.19 -20.45
N GLU A 6 33.77 39.00 -20.15
CA GLU A 6 32.53 39.77 -20.19
C GLU A 6 31.53 38.75 -19.62
N ALA A 7 30.76 39.15 -18.62
CA ALA A 7 29.78 38.26 -18.01
C ALA A 7 28.68 37.98 -19.05
N ILE A 8 28.63 36.74 -19.54
CA ILE A 8 27.46 36.24 -20.27
C ILE A 8 26.30 36.10 -19.28
N ASP A 9 25.52 37.17 -19.23
CA ASP A 9 24.13 37.20 -18.78
C ASP A 9 23.31 36.29 -19.69
N ALA A 10 23.17 35.02 -19.30
CA ALA A 10 22.18 34.12 -19.86
C ALA A 10 20.87 34.27 -19.10
N GLY A 11 20.19 35.38 -19.41
CA GLY A 11 18.77 35.43 -19.73
C GLY A 11 17.86 34.36 -19.11
N SER A 12 17.03 34.83 -18.18
CA SER A 12 15.60 34.56 -18.16
C SER A 12 15.19 33.08 -18.03
N SER A 13 15.20 32.58 -16.78
CA SER A 13 14.24 31.53 -16.40
C SER A 13 12.85 32.14 -16.43
N SER A 14 12.21 32.04 -17.59
CA SER A 14 10.76 32.17 -17.73
C SER A 14 10.13 31.09 -16.84
N SER A 15 9.73 31.50 -15.65
CA SER A 15 8.92 30.70 -14.74
C SER A 15 7.57 30.48 -15.40
N ASN A 16 7.47 29.40 -16.17
CA ASN A 16 6.20 28.81 -16.53
C ASN A 16 5.37 28.71 -15.23
N PRO A 17 4.13 29.21 -15.18
CA PRO A 17 3.30 29.01 -14.01
C PRO A 17 3.08 27.50 -13.89
N ALA A 18 3.74 26.91 -12.89
CA ALA A 18 3.60 25.52 -12.56
C ALA A 18 2.11 25.25 -12.37
N ASN A 19 1.55 24.38 -13.21
CA ASN A 19 0.26 23.78 -12.93
C ASN A 19 0.32 23.28 -11.49
N PRO A 20 -0.54 23.77 -10.57
CA PRO A 20 -0.58 23.20 -9.24
C PRO A 20 -0.87 21.70 -9.41
N PRO A 21 -0.16 20.82 -8.67
CA PRO A 21 -0.44 19.39 -8.75
C PRO A 21 -1.94 19.16 -8.49
N PRO A 22 -2.58 18.22 -9.21
CA PRO A 22 -4.00 17.96 -9.03
C PRO A 22 -4.26 17.65 -7.55
N ILE A 23 -5.10 18.47 -6.92
CA ILE A 23 -5.51 18.28 -5.54
C ILE A 23 -6.36 17.02 -5.53
N MET A 24 -5.79 15.90 -5.06
CA MET A 24 -6.52 14.64 -4.94
C MET A 24 -7.69 14.83 -3.98
N SER A 25 -8.86 14.29 -4.34
CA SER A 25 -9.98 14.29 -3.42
C SER A 25 -9.69 13.34 -2.24
N THR A 26 -10.36 13.58 -1.10
CA THR A 26 -10.28 12.69 0.07
C THR A 26 -10.56 11.23 -0.32
N LEU A 27 -11.54 11.01 -1.20
CA LEU A 27 -11.90 9.69 -1.69
C LEU A 27 -10.77 9.04 -2.51
N ASP A 28 -10.06 9.81 -3.34
CA ASP A 28 -8.95 9.28 -4.15
C ASP A 28 -7.76 8.90 -3.27
N ILE A 29 -7.49 9.67 -2.21
CA ILE A 29 -6.47 9.34 -1.20
C ILE A 29 -6.83 8.03 -0.49
N MET A 30 -8.08 7.88 -0.05
CA MET A 30 -8.53 6.67 0.64
C MET A 30 -8.49 5.44 -0.27
N ARG A 31 -8.88 5.57 -1.55
CA ARG A 31 -8.76 4.49 -2.54
C ARG A 31 -7.30 4.08 -2.76
N THR A 32 -6.41 5.05 -2.89
CA THR A 32 -4.97 4.77 -3.03
C THR A 32 -4.42 4.01 -1.82
N LYS A 33 -4.80 4.42 -0.60
CA LYS A 33 -4.45 3.70 0.64
C LYS A 33 -5.02 2.29 0.68
N LEU A 34 -6.25 2.10 0.22
CA LEU A 34 -6.88 0.78 0.14
C LEU A 34 -6.13 -0.13 -0.82
N ASP A 35 -5.79 0.36 -2.01
CA ASP A 35 -5.03 -0.41 -3.00
C ASP A 35 -3.64 -0.78 -2.48
N GLN A 36 -2.96 0.14 -1.79
CA GLN A 36 -1.71 -0.16 -1.12
C GLN A 36 -1.89 -1.23 -0.04
N ALA A 37 -2.92 -1.11 0.80
CA ALA A 37 -3.18 -2.06 1.88
C ALA A 37 -3.45 -3.48 1.33
N ARG A 38 -4.16 -3.58 0.20
CA ARG A 38 -4.43 -4.84 -0.51
C ARG A 38 -3.17 -5.46 -1.07
N ARG A 39 -2.29 -4.67 -1.69
CA ARG A 39 -1.00 -5.16 -2.22
C ARG A 39 -0.15 -5.76 -1.10
N VAL A 40 0.01 -5.02 0.00
CA VAL A 40 0.77 -5.49 1.17
C VAL A 40 0.14 -6.76 1.75
N SER A 41 -1.19 -6.83 1.85
CA SER A 41 -1.86 -8.04 2.33
C SER A 41 -1.62 -9.24 1.42
N ALA A 42 -1.61 -9.05 0.09
CA ALA A 42 -1.35 -10.11 -0.86
C ALA A 42 0.10 -10.62 -0.75
N GLU A 43 1.07 -9.72 -0.64
CA GLU A 43 2.48 -10.06 -0.44
C GLU A 43 2.70 -10.85 0.87
N LEU A 44 2.11 -10.40 1.98
CA LEU A 44 2.17 -11.11 3.25
C LEU A 44 1.51 -12.49 3.18
N GLN A 45 0.42 -12.61 2.42
CA GLN A 45 -0.27 -13.88 2.26
C GLN A 45 0.57 -14.87 1.45
N ILE A 46 1.25 -14.42 0.39
CA ILE A 46 2.20 -15.24 -0.37
C ILE A 46 3.33 -15.71 0.57
N ALA A 47 3.99 -14.79 1.26
CA ALA A 47 5.09 -15.12 2.17
C ALA A 47 4.65 -16.09 3.29
N TYR A 48 3.44 -15.92 3.82
CA TYR A 48 2.88 -16.82 4.82
C TYR A 48 2.67 -18.23 4.25
N GLN A 49 2.09 -18.37 3.05
CA GLN A 49 1.87 -19.68 2.43
C GLN A 49 3.17 -20.38 2.07
N GLU A 50 4.14 -19.65 1.53
CA GLU A 50 5.48 -20.18 1.25
C GLU A 50 6.12 -20.71 2.53
N ARG A 51 6.15 -19.91 3.60
CA ARG A 51 6.73 -20.35 4.88
C ARG A 51 5.93 -21.50 5.50
N LYS A 52 4.60 -21.50 5.36
CA LYS A 52 3.74 -22.58 5.85
C LYS A 52 4.09 -23.91 5.19
N SER A 53 4.28 -23.94 3.87
CA SER A 53 4.65 -25.17 3.15
C SER A 53 6.02 -25.73 3.58
N GLN A 54 6.91 -24.88 4.08
CA GLN A 54 8.22 -25.30 4.59
C GLN A 54 8.14 -25.86 6.02
N VAL A 55 7.30 -25.26 6.86
CA VAL A 55 7.12 -25.68 8.27
C VAL A 55 6.21 -26.90 8.38
N GLU A 56 5.16 -26.93 7.55
CA GLU A 56 4.12 -27.95 7.53
C GLU A 56 4.02 -28.53 6.11
N PRO A 57 5.03 -29.28 5.65
CA PRO A 57 4.97 -29.91 4.35
C PRO A 57 3.85 -30.96 4.31
N GLU A 58 3.15 -31.01 3.18
CA GLU A 58 2.18 -32.05 2.92
C GLU A 58 2.93 -33.37 2.67
N VAL A 59 2.67 -34.37 3.51
CA VAL A 59 3.28 -35.71 3.43
C VAL A 59 2.19 -36.75 3.25
N GLU A 60 2.51 -37.85 2.58
CA GLU A 60 1.56 -38.96 2.41
C GLU A 60 1.18 -39.58 3.77
N PRO A 61 -0.01 -40.19 3.92
CA PRO A 61 -0.50 -40.67 5.21
C PRO A 61 0.40 -41.72 5.89
N ASP A 62 1.18 -42.45 5.10
CA ASP A 62 2.12 -43.50 5.50
C ASP A 62 3.55 -42.99 5.73
N GLN A 63 3.83 -41.73 5.39
CA GLN A 63 5.12 -41.10 5.65
C GLN A 63 5.13 -40.44 7.04
N GLU A 64 6.25 -40.58 7.74
CA GLU A 64 6.45 -39.90 9.01
C GLU A 64 6.58 -38.38 8.79
N LYS A 65 5.87 -37.59 9.60
CA LYS A 65 5.96 -36.14 9.54
C LYS A 65 7.35 -35.68 9.99
N PRO A 66 7.98 -34.71 9.31
CA PRO A 66 9.23 -34.15 9.77
C PRO A 66 9.04 -33.47 11.12
N VAL A 67 10.11 -33.50 11.94
CA VAL A 67 10.13 -32.77 13.20
C VAL A 67 10.02 -31.26 12.89
N PRO A 68 9.08 -30.53 13.51
CA PRO A 68 8.92 -29.10 13.24
C PRO A 68 10.17 -28.31 13.62
N ASP A 69 10.67 -27.49 12.69
CA ASP A 69 11.70 -26.51 13.02
C ASP A 69 11.07 -25.39 13.84
N ARG A 70 11.54 -25.24 15.08
CA ARG A 70 11.06 -24.22 16.02
C ARG A 70 11.30 -22.80 15.49
N ALA A 71 12.44 -22.53 14.86
CA ALA A 71 12.75 -21.19 14.35
C ALA A 71 11.81 -20.85 13.19
N ALA A 72 11.64 -21.77 12.24
CA ALA A 72 10.72 -21.60 11.13
C ALA A 72 9.26 -21.47 11.58
N SER A 73 8.86 -22.22 12.61
CA SER A 73 7.52 -22.14 13.21
C SER A 73 7.26 -20.77 13.85
N LEU A 74 8.26 -20.19 14.51
CA LEU A 74 8.16 -18.85 15.10
C LEU A 74 8.00 -17.78 14.01
N GLU A 75 8.80 -17.84 12.96
CA GLU A 75 8.69 -16.91 11.82
C GLU A 75 7.32 -17.03 11.13
N LEU A 76 6.80 -18.24 10.97
CA LEU A 76 5.46 -18.46 10.43
C LEU A 76 4.39 -17.81 11.32
N ALA A 77 4.50 -17.93 12.64
CA ALA A 77 3.60 -17.28 13.58
C ALA A 77 3.68 -15.74 13.49
N GLU A 78 4.89 -15.17 13.38
CA GLU A 78 5.07 -13.73 13.19
C GLU A 78 4.45 -13.24 11.88
N LEU A 79 4.61 -13.97 10.78
CA LEU A 79 3.96 -13.68 9.51
C LEU A 79 2.44 -13.74 9.63
N GLY A 80 1.90 -14.73 10.35
CA GLY A 80 0.47 -14.84 10.63
C GLY A 80 -0.08 -13.62 11.39
N ILE A 81 0.64 -13.16 12.42
CA ILE A 81 0.27 -11.95 13.18
C ILE A 81 0.31 -10.71 12.29
N LYS A 82 1.35 -10.54 11.49
CA LYS A 82 1.49 -9.42 10.54
C LYS A 82 0.34 -9.43 9.52
N LEU A 83 0.04 -10.58 8.93
CA LEU A 83 -1.06 -10.74 7.97
C LEU A 83 -2.40 -10.38 8.61
N ALA A 84 -2.72 -10.91 9.79
CA ALA A 84 -3.97 -10.60 10.48
C ALA A 84 -4.09 -9.11 10.84
N THR A 85 -2.99 -8.49 11.25
CA THR A 85 -2.93 -7.05 11.54
C THR A 85 -3.20 -6.22 10.29
N GLN A 86 -2.58 -6.59 9.17
CA GLN A 86 -2.75 -5.91 7.89
C GLN A 86 -4.18 -6.08 7.35
N GLN A 87 -4.76 -7.27 7.44
CA GLN A 87 -6.15 -7.53 7.03
C GLN A 87 -7.13 -6.70 7.86
N LYS A 88 -6.91 -6.57 9.17
CA LYS A 88 -7.70 -5.69 10.02
C LYS A 88 -7.61 -4.23 9.55
N ALA A 89 -6.40 -3.74 9.26
CA ALA A 89 -6.20 -2.39 8.76
C ALA A 89 -6.92 -2.16 7.41
N GLN A 90 -6.83 -3.12 6.49
CA GLN A 90 -7.55 -3.07 5.21
C GLN A 90 -9.07 -2.94 5.42
N ILE A 91 -9.66 -3.77 6.28
CA ILE A 91 -11.11 -3.74 6.56
C ILE A 91 -11.55 -2.37 7.10
N LEU A 92 -10.73 -1.74 7.95
CA LEU A 92 -11.04 -0.39 8.46
C LEU A 92 -11.06 0.64 7.33
N ILE A 93 -10.07 0.61 6.43
CA ILE A 93 -10.01 1.51 5.27
C ILE A 93 -11.21 1.26 4.34
N GLU A 94 -11.60 0.01 4.10
CA GLU A 94 -12.77 -0.33 3.27
C GLU A 94 -14.05 0.28 3.83
N ARG A 95 -14.22 0.23 5.15
CA ARG A 95 -15.35 0.85 5.85
C ARG A 95 -15.35 2.37 5.71
N GLU A 96 -14.19 3.00 5.87
CA GLU A 96 -14.04 4.46 5.71
C GLU A 96 -14.35 4.90 4.28
N VAL A 97 -13.85 4.19 3.27
CA VAL A 97 -14.14 4.45 1.85
C VAL A 97 -15.65 4.32 1.59
N ALA A 98 -16.29 3.27 2.09
CA ALA A 98 -17.73 3.07 1.90
C ALA A 98 -18.56 4.19 2.53
N ALA A 99 -18.19 4.63 3.74
CA ALA A 99 -18.84 5.74 4.42
C ALA A 99 -18.70 7.06 3.65
N GLU A 100 -17.50 7.35 3.14
CA GLU A 100 -17.24 8.57 2.36
C GLU A 100 -18.02 8.57 1.03
N ILE A 101 -18.12 7.42 0.35
CA ILE A 101 -18.94 7.27 -0.86
C ILE A 101 -20.41 7.58 -0.55
N PHE A 102 -20.95 6.98 0.51
CA PHE A 102 -22.33 7.20 0.92
C PHE A 102 -22.62 8.69 1.21
N LEU A 103 -21.73 9.35 1.95
CA LEU A 103 -21.87 10.78 2.25
C LEU A 103 -21.80 11.65 0.99
N ALA A 104 -20.91 11.32 0.05
CA ALA A 104 -20.78 12.02 -1.21
C ALA A 104 -22.04 11.89 -2.09
N GLU A 105 -22.65 10.70 -2.11
CA GLU A 105 -23.90 10.43 -2.84
C GLU A 105 -25.09 11.16 -2.23
N GLU A 106 -25.24 11.10 -0.90
CA GLU A 106 -26.28 11.82 -0.16
C GLU A 106 -26.17 13.33 -0.38
N LYS A 107 -24.95 13.88 -0.36
CA LYS A 107 -24.71 15.30 -0.63
C LYS A 107 -25.08 15.68 -2.06
N ARG A 108 -24.74 14.85 -3.06
CA ARG A 108 -25.16 15.08 -4.45
C ARG A 108 -26.68 15.11 -4.60
N ARG A 109 -27.38 14.16 -3.96
CA ARG A 109 -28.83 14.07 -4.01
C ARG A 109 -29.49 15.35 -3.51
N ARG A 110 -29.03 15.87 -2.37
CA ARG A 110 -29.54 17.13 -1.79
C ARG A 110 -29.24 18.40 -2.59
N MET A 111 -28.27 18.35 -3.52
CA MET A 111 -27.99 19.48 -4.42
C MET A 111 -28.77 19.42 -5.74
N ALA A 112 -29.39 18.27 -6.03
CA ALA A 112 -30.17 18.06 -7.23
C ALA A 112 -31.68 18.33 -7.04
N ASP A 113 -32.13 18.44 -5.79
CA ASP A 113 -33.48 18.83 -5.36
C ASP A 113 -33.54 20.34 -5.07
#